data_AF-X1KV17-F1
#
_entry.id   AF-X1KV17-F1
#
_cell.length_a   1.000
_cell.length_b   1.000
_cell.length_c   1.000
_cell.angle_alpha   90.00
_cell.angle_beta   90.00
_cell.angle_gamma   90.00
#
_symmetry.space_group_name_H-M   'P 1'
#
loop_
_entity.id
_entity.type
_entity.pdbx_description
1 polymer ?
#
loop_
_entity_poly.entity_id
_entity_poly.type
_entity_poly.pdbx_seq_one_letter_code
_entity_poly.pdbx_strand_id
1 'polypeptide(L)'
;MVKQDLLDNHPEVVERLVRVSQRATDWANEYPEEAAEVMARQLQVAGTDIMPEALGDSTGGLDITAEALLRSMERLDYTLSIDPEIVQQTIDYLAELGYITNSFDASEILDLRYLDVE
;
A
#
# COMPACT_ATOMS: atom_id res chain seq x y z
N MET A 1 -3.01 6.92 2.82
CA MET A 1 -4.15 7.61 3.48
C MET A 1 -4.04 9.09 3.21
N VAL A 2 -5.12 9.71 2.74
CA VAL A 2 -5.21 11.17 2.51
C VAL A 2 -5.79 11.82 3.76
N LYS A 3 -5.27 12.98 4.16
CA LYS A 3 -5.81 13.73 5.31
C LYS A 3 -7.13 14.39 4.95
N GLN A 4 -8.07 14.44 5.88
CA GLN A 4 -9.37 15.10 5.70
C GLN A 4 -9.24 16.56 5.24
N ASP A 5 -8.27 17.31 5.80
CA ASP A 5 -7.98 18.69 5.39
C ASP A 5 -7.67 18.83 3.88
N LEU A 6 -7.04 17.82 3.25
CA LEU A 6 -6.82 17.82 1.80
C LEU A 6 -8.08 17.49 1.01
N LEU A 7 -8.95 16.63 1.55
CA LEU A 7 -10.25 16.32 0.93
C LEU A 7 -11.15 17.56 0.93
N ASP A 8 -11.14 18.31 2.02
CA ASP A 8 -12.01 19.47 2.22
C ASP A 8 -11.52 20.71 1.45
N ASN A 9 -10.20 20.94 1.44
CA ASN A 9 -9.62 22.18 0.90
C ASN A 9 -8.98 22.03 -0.49
N HIS A 10 -8.58 20.82 -0.88
CA HIS A 10 -7.84 20.54 -2.11
C HIS A 10 -8.31 19.26 -2.84
N PRO A 11 -9.61 19.07 -3.09
CA PRO A 11 -10.15 17.85 -3.70
C PRO A 11 -9.54 17.55 -5.07
N GLU A 12 -9.15 18.58 -5.84
CA GLU A 12 -8.49 18.44 -7.14
C GLU A 12 -7.10 17.81 -7.03
N VAL A 13 -6.40 18.05 -5.91
CA VAL A 13 -5.09 17.44 -5.65
C VAL A 13 -5.27 15.97 -5.32
N VAL A 14 -6.30 15.63 -4.52
CA VAL A 14 -6.63 14.25 -4.18
C VAL A 14 -7.01 13.46 -5.42
N GLU A 15 -7.86 14.01 -6.27
CA GLU A 15 -8.26 13.37 -7.53
C GLU A 15 -7.06 13.13 -8.47
N ARG A 16 -6.14 14.10 -8.57
CA ARG A 16 -4.89 13.93 -9.34
C ARG A 16 -4.00 12.85 -8.75
N LEU A 17 -3.90 12.78 -7.42
CA LEU A 17 -3.13 11.76 -6.74
C LEU A 17 -3.67 10.37 -7.06
N VAL A 18 -4.98 10.16 -6.94
CA VAL A 18 -5.62 8.87 -7.26
C VAL A 18 -5.39 8.47 -8.72
N ARG A 19 -5.57 9.40 -9.67
CA ARG A 19 -5.30 9.12 -11.10
C ARG A 19 -3.85 8.73 -11.38
N VAL A 20 -2.88 9.42 -10.76
CA VAL A 20 -1.46 9.07 -10.93
C VAL A 20 -1.17 7.71 -10.31
N SER A 21 -1.77 7.40 -9.15
CA SER A 21 -1.69 6.08 -8.55
C SER A 21 -2.27 5.00 -9.45
N GLN A 22 -3.42 5.23 -10.08
CA GLN A 22 -4.04 4.27 -11.00
C GLN A 22 -3.09 3.97 -12.17
N ARG A 23 -2.57 5.01 -12.82
CA ARG A 23 -1.62 4.86 -13.92
C ARG A 23 -0.33 4.14 -13.52
N ALA A 24 0.16 4.37 -12.31
CA ALA A 24 1.34 3.67 -11.80
C ALA A 24 1.05 2.19 -11.52
N THR A 25 -0.13 1.89 -10.97
CA THR A 25 -0.61 0.52 -10.75
C THR A 25 -0.79 -0.22 -12.08
N ASP A 26 -1.43 0.40 -13.06
CA ASP A 26 -1.61 -0.16 -14.40
C ASP A 26 -0.25 -0.45 -15.05
N TRP A 27 0.67 0.51 -14.99
CA TRP A 27 2.02 0.32 -15.50
C TRP A 27 2.76 -0.83 -14.77
N ALA A 28 2.63 -0.95 -13.45
CA ALA A 28 3.26 -2.04 -12.72
C ALA A 28 2.71 -3.42 -13.10
N ASN A 29 1.41 -3.49 -13.43
CA ASN A 29 0.78 -4.70 -13.95
C ASN A 29 1.22 -5.01 -15.39
N GLU A 30 1.41 -4.01 -16.24
CA GLU A 30 1.87 -4.18 -17.62
C GLU A 30 3.36 -4.54 -17.72
N TYR A 31 4.20 -4.03 -16.80
CA TYR A 31 5.66 -4.18 -16.81
C TYR A 31 6.19 -4.74 -15.48
N PRO A 32 5.81 -5.97 -15.08
CA PRO A 32 6.10 -6.50 -13.75
C PRO A 32 7.60 -6.71 -13.49
N GLU A 33 8.39 -7.07 -14.50
CA GLU A 33 9.85 -7.21 -14.37
C GLU A 33 10.53 -5.87 -14.06
N GLU A 34 10.22 -4.83 -14.84
CA GLU A 34 10.75 -3.48 -14.63
C GLU A 34 10.27 -2.89 -13.29
N ALA A 35 9.01 -3.12 -12.94
CA ALA A 35 8.45 -2.71 -11.66
C ALA A 35 9.17 -3.40 -10.49
N ALA A 36 9.47 -4.69 -10.59
CA ALA A 36 10.23 -5.42 -9.58
C ALA A 36 11.66 -4.87 -9.41
N GLU A 37 12.33 -4.49 -10.50
CA GLU A 37 13.65 -3.84 -10.43
C GLU A 37 13.62 -2.48 -9.72
N VAL A 38 12.61 -1.65 -10.03
CA VAL A 38 12.42 -0.35 -9.37
C VAL A 38 12.15 -0.56 -7.88
N MET A 39 11.25 -1.47 -7.52
CA MET A 39 10.89 -1.78 -6.14
C MET A 39 12.06 -2.35 -5.34
N ALA A 40 12.87 -3.24 -5.95
CA ALA A 40 14.07 -3.81 -5.33
C ALA A 40 15.03 -2.71 -4.92
N ARG A 41 15.30 -1.79 -5.85
CA ARG A 41 16.18 -0.64 -5.60
C ARG A 41 15.67 0.26 -4.47
N GLN A 42 14.38 0.58 -4.46
CA GLN A 42 13.79 1.46 -3.44
C GLN A 42 13.77 0.82 -2.06
N LEU A 43 13.38 -0.46 -1.98
CA LEU A 43 13.30 -1.18 -0.71
C LEU A 43 14.69 -1.49 -0.14
N GLN A 44 15.70 -1.72 -0.99
CA GLN A 44 17.08 -1.88 -0.54
C GLN A 44 17.59 -0.61 0.16
N VAL A 45 17.28 0.57 -0.38
CA VAL A 45 17.65 1.87 0.22
C VAL A 45 16.90 2.10 1.55
N ALA A 46 15.60 1.82 1.58
CA ALA A 46 14.83 1.92 2.83
C ALA A 46 15.34 0.94 3.90
N GLY A 47 15.70 -0.29 3.51
CA GLY A 47 16.27 -1.29 4.41
C GLY A 47 17.57 -0.84 5.06
N THR A 48 18.44 -0.12 4.32
CA THR A 48 19.69 0.41 4.89
C THR A 48 19.47 1.54 5.91
N ASP A 49 18.40 2.32 5.78
CA ASP A 49 18.11 3.42 6.70
C ASP A 49 17.38 2.97 7.99
N ILE A 50 16.65 1.85 7.93
CA ILE A 50 15.79 1.37 9.02
C ILE A 50 16.48 0.32 9.89
N MET A 51 17.49 -0.39 9.38
CA MET A 51 18.16 -1.47 10.12
C MET A 51 19.30 -0.94 11.01
N PRO A 52 19.35 -1.31 12.31
CA PRO A 52 20.44 -0.91 13.19
C PRO A 52 21.77 -1.52 12.74
N GLU A 53 22.85 -0.72 12.76
CA GLU A 53 24.24 -1.15 12.50
C GLU A 53 24.71 -2.32 13.39
N ALA A 54 24.00 -2.57 14.51
CA ALA A 54 24.29 -3.61 15.48
C ALA A 54 24.02 -5.05 15.01
N LEU A 55 23.37 -5.24 13.86
CA LEU A 55 23.22 -6.55 13.22
C LEU A 55 24.40 -6.85 12.29
N GLY A 56 25.62 -6.81 12.84
CA GLY A 56 26.82 -7.17 12.09
C GLY A 56 26.77 -8.62 11.62
N ASP A 57 27.03 -8.83 10.32
CA ASP A 57 27.40 -10.08 9.61
C ASP A 57 26.57 -11.36 9.90
N SER A 58 25.47 -11.26 10.63
CA SER A 58 24.72 -12.40 11.18
C SER A 58 23.33 -12.58 10.58
N THR A 59 22.97 -11.76 9.60
CA THR A 59 21.96 -12.08 8.61
C THR A 59 22.70 -12.19 7.30
N GLY A 60 22.73 -13.38 6.67
CA GLY A 60 22.91 -13.41 5.22
C GLY A 60 21.91 -12.42 4.66
N GLY A 61 22.40 -11.32 4.08
CA GLY A 61 21.60 -10.15 3.75
C GLY A 61 20.29 -10.60 3.11
N LEU A 62 19.17 -10.11 3.61
CA LEU A 62 17.93 -10.22 2.84
C LEU A 62 18.14 -9.29 1.65
N ASP A 63 18.91 -9.76 0.66
CA ASP A 63 19.08 -9.10 -0.61
C ASP A 63 17.69 -9.01 -1.20
N ILE A 64 17.14 -7.81 -1.22
CA ILE A 64 15.84 -7.55 -1.85
C ILE A 64 16.12 -7.55 -3.34
N THR A 65 16.13 -8.75 -3.94
CA THR A 65 16.40 -8.90 -5.37
C THR A 65 15.14 -8.69 -6.18
N ALA A 66 15.31 -8.25 -7.43
CA ALA A 66 14.21 -8.09 -8.37
C ALA A 66 13.47 -9.41 -8.57
N GLU A 67 14.17 -10.55 -8.62
CA GLU A 67 13.57 -11.87 -8.79
C GLU A 67 12.74 -12.30 -7.58
N ALA A 68 13.18 -11.98 -6.36
CA ALA A 68 12.41 -12.27 -5.16
C ALA A 68 11.13 -11.44 -5.09
N LEU A 69 11.21 -10.16 -5.46
CA LEU A 69 10.05 -9.30 -5.54
C LEU A 69 9.10 -9.71 -6.66
N LEU A 70 9.59 -10.02 -7.85
CA LEU A 70 8.77 -10.48 -8.97
C LEU A 70 7.92 -11.69 -8.58
N ARG A 71 8.53 -12.70 -7.95
CA ARG A 71 7.78 -13.87 -7.42
C ARG A 71 6.73 -13.50 -6.37
N SER A 72 6.96 -12.44 -5.60
CA SER A 72 5.96 -11.92 -4.65
C SER A 72 4.85 -11.18 -5.38
N MET A 73 5.18 -10.38 -6.39
CA MET A 73 4.24 -9.62 -7.20
C MET A 73 3.27 -10.54 -7.94
N GLU A 74 3.72 -11.68 -8.45
CA GLU A 74 2.89 -12.71 -9.10
C GLU A 74 1.77 -13.29 -8.19
N ARG A 75 1.87 -13.09 -6.87
CA ARG A 75 0.91 -13.60 -5.88
C ARG A 75 -0.04 -12.51 -5.35
N LEU A 76 0.09 -11.29 -5.88
CA LEU A 76 -0.66 -10.13 -5.44
C LEU A 76 -1.51 -9.62 -6.59
N ASP A 77 -2.72 -9.18 -6.27
CA ASP A 77 -3.55 -8.42 -7.19
C ASP A 77 -3.34 -6.94 -6.90
N TYR A 78 -2.70 -6.23 -7.84
CA TYR A 78 -2.47 -4.79 -7.72
C TYR A 78 -3.67 -4.05 -8.26
N THR A 79 -4.53 -3.62 -7.35
CA THR A 79 -5.74 -2.88 -7.66
C THR A 79 -5.91 -1.68 -6.73
N LEU A 80 -6.61 -0.65 -7.22
CA LEU A 80 -7.10 0.44 -6.38
C LEU A 80 -8.51 0.18 -5.84
N SER A 81 -9.15 -0.92 -6.25
CA SER A 81 -10.46 -1.32 -5.74
C SER A 81 -10.39 -1.60 -4.24
N ILE A 82 -11.29 -0.97 -3.50
CA ILE A 82 -11.44 -1.18 -2.06
C ILE A 82 -12.77 -1.89 -1.84
N ASP A 83 -12.73 -3.02 -1.15
CA ASP A 83 -13.92 -3.73 -0.68
C ASP A 83 -14.26 -3.29 0.76
N PRO A 84 -15.34 -2.52 0.97
CA PRO A 84 -15.75 -2.07 2.30
C PRO A 84 -16.07 -3.22 3.26
N GLU A 85 -16.52 -4.37 2.76
CA GLU A 85 -16.86 -5.52 3.61
C GLU A 85 -15.61 -6.12 4.24
N ILE A 86 -14.50 -6.23 3.48
CA ILE A 86 -13.22 -6.70 4.01
C ILE A 86 -12.68 -5.73 5.07
N VAL A 87 -12.83 -4.42 4.84
CA VAL A 87 -12.45 -3.39 5.81
C VAL A 87 -13.28 -3.51 7.09
N GLN A 88 -14.60 -3.67 6.96
CA GLN A 88 -15.49 -3.86 8.11
C GLN A 88 -15.14 -5.12 8.90
N GLN A 89 -14.91 -6.25 8.23
CA GLN A 89 -14.50 -7.50 8.89
C GLN A 89 -13.19 -7.32 9.66
N THR A 90 -12.25 -6.54 9.13
CA THR A 90 -11.00 -6.23 9.82
C THR A 90 -11.24 -5.36 11.06
N ILE A 91 -12.10 -4.35 10.97
CA ILE A 91 -12.50 -3.51 12.11
C ILE A 91 -13.13 -4.37 13.21
N ASP A 92 -14.11 -5.21 12.84
CA ASP A 92 -14.82 -6.11 13.75
C ASP A 92 -13.85 -7.07 14.46
N TYR A 93 -12.93 -7.66 13.69
CA TYR A 93 -11.91 -8.57 14.22
C TYR A 93 -10.98 -7.87 15.23
N LEU A 94 -10.54 -6.65 14.93
CA LEU A 94 -9.70 -5.88 15.85
C LEU A 94 -10.45 -5.45 17.12
N ALA A 95 -11.75 -5.20 17.03
CA ALA A 95 -12.60 -4.92 18.18
C ALA A 95 -12.79 -6.17 19.05
N GLU A 96 -13.01 -7.34 18.43
CA GLU A 96 -13.12 -8.63 19.13
C GLU A 96 -11.84 -8.95 19.91
N LEU A 97 -10.68 -8.68 19.33
CA LEU A 97 -9.38 -8.84 19.99
C LEU A 97 -9.07 -7.78 21.06
N GLY A 98 -9.89 -6.74 21.18
CA GLY A 98 -9.72 -5.64 22.13
C GLY A 98 -8.61 -4.65 21.76
N TYR A 99 -8.12 -4.66 20.51
CA TYR A 99 -7.17 -3.65 20.02
C TYR A 99 -7.83 -2.27 19.82
N ILE A 100 -9.13 -2.26 19.53
CA ILE A 100 -9.96 -1.06 19.50
C ILE A 100 -11.14 -1.22 20.47
N THR A 101 -11.61 -0.12 21.05
CA THR A 101 -12.60 -0.16 22.14
C THR A 101 -13.94 -0.73 21.70
N ASN A 102 -14.40 -0.35 20.51
CA ASN A 102 -15.62 -0.85 19.89
C ASN A 102 -15.40 -0.93 18.38
N SER A 103 -16.18 -1.77 17.70
CA SER A 103 -16.33 -1.69 16.25
C SER A 103 -17.04 -0.37 15.87
N PHE A 104 -16.85 0.06 14.63
CA PHE A 104 -17.47 1.22 14.00
C PHE A 104 -17.68 0.94 12.50
N ASP A 105 -18.43 1.80 11.82
CA ASP A 105 -18.78 1.57 10.41
C ASP A 105 -17.59 1.96 9.50
N ALA A 106 -17.22 1.08 8.56
CA ALA A 106 -16.11 1.32 7.64
C ALA A 106 -16.30 2.60 6.80
N SER A 107 -17.54 3.01 6.51
CA SER A 107 -17.83 4.25 5.79
C SER A 107 -17.43 5.51 6.56
N GLU A 108 -17.18 5.43 7.87
CA GLU A 108 -16.66 6.55 8.66
C GLU A 108 -15.21 6.91 8.28
N ILE A 109 -14.46 5.96 7.70
CA ILE A 109 -13.05 6.16 7.31
C ILE A 109 -12.80 6.00 5.80
N LEU A 110 -13.74 5.41 5.06
CA LEU A 110 -13.63 5.19 3.62
C LEU A 110 -14.36 6.28 2.82
N ASP A 111 -13.59 7.09 2.10
CA ASP A 111 -14.11 8.00 1.08
C ASP A 111 -13.73 7.47 -0.32
N LEU A 112 -14.67 6.77 -0.96
CA LEU A 112 -14.45 6.08 -2.23
C LEU A 112 -14.78 6.92 -3.46
N ARG A 113 -15.23 8.17 -3.27
CA ARG A 113 -15.72 9.04 -4.36
C ARG A 113 -14.68 9.35 -5.45
N TYR A 114 -13.40 9.06 -5.17
CA TYR A 114 -12.28 9.32 -6.07
C TYR A 114 -11.79 8.07 -6.81
N LEU A 115 -12.32 6.87 -6.53
CA LEU A 115 -11.85 5.61 -7.12
C LEU A 115 -12.58 5.23 -8.42
N ASP A 116 -13.76 5.82 -8.68
CA ASP A 116 -14.57 5.58 -9.89
C ASP A 116 -14.24 6.60 -10.99
N VAL A 117 -12.99 6.65 -11.45
CA VAL A 117 -12.57 7.54 -12.54
C VAL A 117 -12.31 6.73 -13.80
N GLU A 118 -13.28 6.72 -14.73
CA GLU A 118 -13.10 6.29 -16.12
C GLU A 118 -12.09 7.18 -16.88
#